data_AF-A0A7X7P237-F1
#
_entry.id   AF-A0A7X7P237-F1
#
_cell.length_a   1.000
_cell.length_b   1.000
_cell.length_c   1.000
_cell.angle_alpha   90.00
_cell.angle_beta   90.00
_cell.angle_gamma   90.00
#
_symmetry.space_group_name_H-M   'P 1'
#
loop_
_entity.id
_entity.type
_entity.pdbx_description
1 polymer ?
#
loop_
_entity_poly.entity_id
_entity_poly.type
_entity_poly.pdbx_seq_one_letter_code
_entity_poly.pdbx_strand_id
1 'polypeptide(L)'
;MYHHIAPDPGRDVWTVSTAEFRRQIAALRDAGFQTIRPGDLARPPRWPRRLPRKPVVITFDDGLQSTLTEAEPVLREAGFQAIVYLITGLVADTPAERRHYGPYECLTWEEVRAMQARGTLAFGIHSHSHSGDAARQALEVAECRRLFKDKTGAETRHYGYPYGAAPDLLVQAVRDAGYLTAMVCEDRLFTPGPDADLFRIPRVSIYGGRHEFAVAPRPRAADGSVLADVQNLGLPLPVLGRLRHTPSGQTWTFIPGERLGYAPQTWRWPGVPPPLDDAALQVEIWEQNGLFRYHP
;
A
#
# COMPACT_ATOMS: atom_id res chain seq x y z
N MET A 1 -2.89 -2.09 1.46
CA MET A 1 -2.61 -1.61 0.10
C MET A 1 -1.41 -2.37 -0.40
N TYR A 2 -1.61 -3.19 -1.42
CA TYR A 2 -0.57 -3.94 -2.11
C TYR A 2 -0.20 -3.21 -3.42
N HIS A 3 0.96 -3.55 -3.97
CA HIS A 3 1.33 -3.18 -5.34
C HIS A 3 1.64 -4.44 -6.13
N HIS A 4 2.89 -4.91 -6.05
CA HIS A 4 3.37 -6.06 -6.80
C HIS A 4 3.35 -7.33 -5.94
N ILE A 5 2.94 -8.45 -6.53
CA ILE A 5 3.01 -9.78 -5.91
C ILE A 5 3.90 -10.66 -6.78
N ALA A 6 4.88 -11.36 -6.21
CA ALA A 6 5.73 -12.26 -7.01
C ALA A 6 6.26 -13.43 -6.18
N PRO A 7 6.67 -14.56 -6.77
CA PRO A 7 7.30 -15.64 -6.02
C PRO A 7 8.57 -15.20 -5.27
N ASP A 8 9.41 -14.38 -5.91
CA ASP A 8 10.59 -13.76 -5.30
C ASP A 8 10.46 -12.23 -5.33
N PRO A 9 10.32 -11.56 -4.18
CA PRO A 9 10.21 -10.10 -4.11
C PRO A 9 11.56 -9.37 -4.21
N GLY A 10 12.69 -10.08 -4.19
CA GLY A 10 14.01 -9.46 -4.28
C GLY A 10 14.25 -8.38 -3.21
N ARG A 11 14.65 -7.18 -3.65
CA ARG A 11 14.88 -6.00 -2.79
C ARG A 11 13.75 -4.97 -2.88
N ASP A 12 12.71 -5.23 -3.67
CA ASP A 12 11.63 -4.26 -3.82
C ASP A 12 10.68 -4.34 -2.63
N VAL A 13 10.69 -3.30 -1.80
CA VAL A 13 9.87 -3.19 -0.60
C VAL A 13 8.37 -3.11 -0.91
N TRP A 14 7.99 -2.82 -2.15
CA TRP A 14 6.59 -2.81 -2.60
C TRP A 14 6.15 -4.13 -3.22
N THR A 15 7.05 -5.10 -3.32
CA THR A 15 6.72 -6.45 -3.77
C THR A 15 6.52 -7.40 -2.58
N VAL A 16 5.33 -7.97 -2.45
CA VAL A 16 5.03 -9.02 -1.45
C VAL A 16 5.21 -10.39 -2.10
N SER A 17 5.83 -11.34 -1.39
CA SER A 17 5.96 -12.68 -1.96
C SER A 17 4.59 -13.36 -2.11
N THR A 18 4.36 -14.17 -3.14
CA THR A 18 3.07 -14.91 -3.31
C THR A 18 2.75 -15.77 -2.07
N ALA A 19 3.79 -16.36 -1.46
CA ALA A 19 3.65 -17.15 -0.24
C ALA A 19 3.21 -16.29 0.96
N GLU A 20 3.80 -15.11 1.13
CA GLU A 20 3.38 -14.17 2.17
C GLU A 20 1.96 -13.69 1.90
N PHE A 21 1.64 -13.23 0.69
CA PHE A 21 0.29 -12.80 0.34
C PHE A 21 -0.76 -13.87 0.69
N ARG A 22 -0.52 -15.14 0.35
CA ARG A 22 -1.40 -16.26 0.74
C ARG A 22 -1.56 -16.39 2.26
N ARG A 23 -0.48 -16.25 3.04
CA ARG A 23 -0.56 -16.26 4.52
C ARG A 23 -1.42 -15.10 5.04
N GLN A 24 -1.24 -13.90 4.50
CA GLN A 24 -1.97 -12.70 4.92
C GLN A 24 -3.47 -12.82 4.63
N ILE A 25 -3.83 -13.31 3.45
CA ILE A 25 -5.24 -13.57 3.08
C ILE A 25 -5.85 -14.66 3.96
N ALA A 26 -5.13 -15.76 4.23
CA ALA A 26 -5.59 -16.80 5.14
C ALA A 26 -5.80 -16.26 6.56
N ALA A 27 -4.88 -15.44 7.08
CA ALA A 27 -4.98 -14.84 8.40
C ALA A 27 -6.22 -13.94 8.54
N LEU A 28 -6.52 -13.13 7.52
CA LEU A 28 -7.75 -12.32 7.49
C LEU A 28 -9.00 -13.20 7.50
N ARG A 29 -9.04 -14.24 6.65
CA ARG A 29 -10.16 -15.20 6.60
C ARG A 29 -10.37 -15.89 7.94
N ASP A 30 -9.31 -16.43 8.53
CA ASP A 30 -9.36 -17.20 9.78
C ASP A 30 -9.72 -16.30 10.98
N ALA A 31 -9.34 -15.02 10.92
CA ALA A 31 -9.78 -14.02 11.88
C ALA A 31 -11.24 -13.54 11.66
N GLY A 32 -11.93 -14.02 10.63
CA GLY A 32 -13.33 -13.73 10.34
C GLY A 32 -13.57 -12.39 9.64
N PHE A 33 -12.55 -11.83 8.96
CA PHE A 33 -12.75 -10.66 8.10
C PHE A 33 -13.56 -11.01 6.86
N GLN A 34 -14.33 -10.04 6.38
CA GLN A 34 -15.12 -10.16 5.15
C GLN A 34 -14.82 -8.96 4.27
N THR A 35 -14.51 -9.23 3.01
CA THR A 35 -14.23 -8.18 2.03
C THR A 35 -15.49 -7.40 1.70
N ILE A 36 -15.37 -6.07 1.68
CA ILE A 36 -16.38 -5.15 1.15
C ILE A 36 -15.79 -4.38 -0.03
N ARG A 37 -16.65 -3.77 -0.85
CA ARG A 37 -16.20 -2.81 -1.87
C ARG A 37 -16.16 -1.41 -1.26
N PRO A 38 -15.27 -0.49 -1.71
CA PRO A 38 -15.26 0.88 -1.21
C PRO A 38 -16.62 1.57 -1.32
N GLY A 39 -17.37 1.31 -2.40
CA GLY A 39 -18.71 1.86 -2.61
C GLY A 39 -19.74 1.44 -1.57
N ASP A 40 -19.51 0.38 -0.80
CA ASP A 40 -20.38 -0.01 0.31
C ASP A 40 -20.28 0.98 1.49
N LEU A 41 -19.19 1.76 1.58
CA LEU A 41 -19.03 2.86 2.54
C LEU A 41 -19.85 4.10 2.15
N ALA A 42 -20.12 4.28 0.86
CA ALA A 42 -20.85 5.43 0.31
C ALA A 42 -22.39 5.23 0.28
N ARG A 43 -22.90 4.12 0.82
CA ARG A 43 -24.33 3.82 0.79
C ARG A 43 -25.10 4.65 1.83
N PRO A 44 -26.26 5.22 1.47
CA PRO A 44 -27.09 5.96 2.42
C PRO A 44 -27.49 5.09 3.63
N PRO A 45 -27.69 5.68 4.83
CA PRO A 45 -28.10 4.97 6.05
C PRO A 45 -29.41 4.18 5.93
N ARG A 46 -30.23 4.47 4.91
CA ARG A 46 -31.51 3.82 4.64
C ARG A 46 -31.39 2.50 3.87
N TRP A 47 -30.18 2.12 3.41
CA TRP A 47 -29.98 0.85 2.70
C TRP A 47 -29.78 -0.31 3.69
N PRO A 48 -30.52 -1.43 3.57
CA PRO A 48 -30.58 -2.46 4.61
C PRO A 48 -29.32 -3.33 4.76
N ARG A 49 -28.22 -3.06 4.04
CA ARG A 49 -26.96 -3.79 4.22
C ARG A 49 -26.08 -3.07 5.23
N ARG A 50 -26.13 -3.53 6.49
CA ARG A 50 -25.09 -3.24 7.47
C ARG A 50 -23.77 -3.83 6.95
N LEU A 51 -22.66 -3.09 7.15
CA LEU A 51 -21.33 -3.64 6.93
C LEU A 51 -21.16 -4.92 7.78
N PRO A 52 -20.37 -5.90 7.31
CA PRO A 52 -20.05 -7.07 8.11
C PRO A 52 -19.33 -6.66 9.40
N ARG A 53 -19.29 -7.54 10.39
CA ARG A 53 -18.67 -7.23 11.70
C ARG A 53 -17.18 -6.89 11.62
N LYS A 54 -16.46 -7.48 10.66
CA LYS A 54 -15.04 -7.26 10.41
C LYS A 54 -14.83 -6.94 8.92
N PRO A 55 -15.22 -5.73 8.47
CA PRO A 55 -15.07 -5.36 7.07
C PRO A 55 -13.58 -5.14 6.76
N VAL A 56 -13.15 -5.56 5.57
CA VAL A 56 -11.83 -5.22 5.02
C VAL A 56 -11.98 -4.81 3.56
N VAL A 57 -11.21 -3.80 3.14
CA VAL A 57 -11.04 -3.48 1.72
C VAL A 57 -9.61 -3.84 1.36
N ILE A 58 -9.45 -4.77 0.42
CA ILE A 58 -8.13 -5.14 -0.13
C ILE A 58 -7.95 -4.34 -1.41
N THR A 59 -6.83 -3.62 -1.51
CA THR A 59 -6.51 -2.78 -2.68
C THR A 59 -5.17 -3.15 -3.27
N PHE A 60 -5.08 -3.08 -4.60
CA PHE A 60 -3.86 -3.15 -5.39
C PHE A 60 -3.73 -1.87 -6.20
N ASP A 61 -2.55 -1.26 -6.20
CA ASP A 61 -2.28 -0.06 -6.97
C ASP A 61 -1.47 -0.40 -8.24
N ASP A 62 -1.24 0.59 -9.09
CA ASP A 62 -0.47 0.55 -10.35
C ASP A 62 -1.02 -0.30 -11.51
N GLY A 63 -1.94 -1.24 -11.25
CA GLY A 63 -2.52 -2.10 -12.30
C GLY A 63 -1.50 -3.08 -12.88
N LEU A 64 -0.67 -3.67 -12.03
CA LEU A 64 0.34 -4.65 -12.43
C LEU A 64 -0.28 -6.01 -12.76
N GLN A 65 0.26 -6.68 -13.78
CA GLN A 65 -0.20 -7.99 -14.26
C GLN A 65 -0.11 -9.05 -13.17
N SER A 66 0.83 -8.94 -12.23
CA SER A 66 0.92 -9.89 -11.13
C SER A 66 -0.33 -9.94 -10.24
N THR A 67 -1.14 -8.89 -10.24
CA THR A 67 -2.46 -8.94 -9.57
C THR A 67 -3.36 -10.01 -10.20
N LEU A 68 -3.29 -10.19 -11.53
CA LEU A 68 -3.99 -11.24 -12.26
C LEU A 68 -3.34 -12.62 -12.01
N THR A 69 -2.03 -12.73 -12.17
CA THR A 69 -1.36 -14.05 -12.20
C THR A 69 -1.10 -14.63 -10.81
N GLU A 70 -0.82 -13.80 -9.81
CA GLU A 70 -0.44 -14.22 -8.46
C GLU A 70 -1.55 -13.95 -7.43
N ALA A 71 -2.17 -12.78 -7.46
CA ALA A 71 -3.09 -12.36 -6.39
C ALA A 71 -4.53 -12.87 -6.57
N GLU A 72 -5.09 -12.78 -7.78
CA GLU A 72 -6.48 -13.18 -8.05
C GLU A 72 -6.78 -14.65 -7.70
N PRO A 73 -5.91 -15.64 -8.02
CA PRO A 73 -6.14 -17.03 -7.64
C PRO A 73 -6.27 -17.22 -6.13
N VAL A 74 -5.38 -16.58 -5.35
CA VAL A 74 -5.39 -16.66 -3.88
C VAL A 74 -6.66 -16.01 -3.31
N LEU A 75 -7.09 -14.86 -3.84
CA LEU A 75 -8.33 -14.20 -3.41
C LEU A 75 -9.56 -15.06 -3.72
N ARG A 76 -9.60 -15.70 -4.90
CA ARG A 76 -10.68 -16.61 -5.30
C ARG A 76 -10.80 -17.80 -4.37
N GLU A 77 -9.68 -18.46 -4.08
CA GLU A 77 -9.61 -19.59 -3.15
C GLU A 77 -10.11 -19.20 -1.75
N ALA A 78 -9.83 -17.98 -1.29
CA ALA A 78 -10.26 -17.46 0.00
C ALA A 78 -11.70 -16.91 0.02
N GLY A 79 -12.37 -16.82 -1.13
CA GLY A 79 -13.70 -16.19 -1.25
C GLY A 79 -13.67 -14.67 -1.02
N PHE A 80 -12.53 -14.04 -1.23
CA PHE A 80 -12.31 -12.60 -1.01
C PHE A 80 -12.43 -11.81 -2.31
N GLN A 81 -12.85 -10.56 -2.18
CA GLN A 81 -12.86 -9.57 -3.25
C GLN A 81 -11.85 -8.45 -2.99
N ALA A 82 -11.32 -7.86 -4.05
CA ALA A 82 -10.42 -6.71 -3.95
C ALA A 82 -10.70 -5.69 -5.06
N ILE A 83 -10.01 -4.54 -5.01
CA ILE A 83 -10.05 -3.51 -6.04
C ILE A 83 -8.64 -3.19 -6.55
N VAL A 84 -8.50 -3.02 -7.87
CA VAL A 84 -7.24 -2.61 -8.52
C VAL A 84 -7.37 -1.18 -9.03
N TYR A 85 -6.45 -0.28 -8.66
CA TYR A 85 -6.39 1.08 -9.16
C TYR A 85 -5.44 1.16 -10.36
N LEU A 86 -5.99 1.46 -11.55
CA LEU A 86 -5.25 1.41 -12.81
C LEU A 86 -4.61 2.75 -13.17
N ILE A 87 -3.33 2.74 -13.52
CA ILE A 87 -2.68 3.85 -14.24
C ILE A 87 -3.13 3.74 -15.70
N THR A 88 -4.15 4.51 -16.10
CA THR A 88 -4.81 4.26 -17.40
C THR A 88 -3.89 4.46 -18.60
N GLY A 89 -2.85 5.30 -18.48
CA GLY A 89 -1.82 5.49 -19.49
C GLY A 89 -0.87 4.30 -19.66
N LEU A 90 -0.90 3.31 -18.76
CA LEU A 90 -0.08 2.09 -18.83
C LEU A 90 -0.90 0.84 -19.14
N VAL A 91 -2.22 0.95 -19.30
CA VAL A 91 -3.06 -0.20 -19.71
C VAL A 91 -3.11 -0.29 -21.23
N ALA A 92 -2.43 -1.28 -21.78
CA ALA A 92 -2.44 -1.56 -23.22
C ALA A 92 -3.75 -2.24 -23.65
N ASP A 93 -4.06 -2.30 -24.95
CA ASP A 93 -5.29 -2.96 -25.41
C ASP A 93 -5.19 -4.47 -25.34
N THR A 94 -4.04 -5.03 -25.75
CA THR A 94 -3.80 -6.47 -25.84
C THR A 94 -2.48 -6.89 -25.18
N PRO A 95 -2.29 -8.18 -24.83
CA PRO A 95 -1.03 -8.70 -24.29
C PRO A 95 0.19 -8.46 -25.20
N ALA A 96 0.01 -8.36 -26.51
CA ALA A 96 1.09 -8.09 -27.46
C ALA A 96 1.66 -6.67 -27.36
N GLU A 97 0.90 -5.73 -26.77
CA GLU A 97 1.25 -4.31 -26.65
C GLU A 97 1.61 -3.93 -25.21
N ARG A 98 1.86 -4.95 -24.36
CA ARG A 98 1.98 -4.79 -22.92
C ARG A 98 3.01 -3.73 -22.55
N ARG A 99 2.58 -2.81 -21.69
CA ARG A 99 3.41 -1.74 -21.13
C ARG A 99 3.98 -2.16 -19.79
N HIS A 100 4.95 -1.39 -19.33
CA HIS A 100 5.62 -1.64 -18.07
C HIS A 100 5.56 -0.41 -17.17
N TYR A 101 5.47 -0.63 -15.87
CA TYR A 101 5.74 0.36 -14.84
C TYR A 101 7.04 -0.03 -14.14
N GLY A 102 8.12 0.69 -14.46
CA GLY A 102 9.47 0.25 -14.09
C GLY A 102 9.78 -1.12 -14.69
N PRO A 103 10.22 -2.11 -13.89
CA PRO A 103 10.49 -3.47 -14.38
C PRO A 103 9.23 -4.34 -14.48
N TYR A 104 8.05 -3.84 -14.09
CA TYR A 104 6.85 -4.67 -13.93
C TYR A 104 5.88 -4.53 -15.08
N GLU A 105 5.40 -5.67 -15.56
CA GLU A 105 4.36 -5.77 -16.57
C GLU A 105 3.02 -5.21 -16.06
N CYS A 106 2.38 -4.34 -16.83
CA CYS A 106 1.04 -3.79 -16.54
C CYS A 106 -0.06 -4.65 -17.16
N LEU A 107 -1.26 -4.57 -16.59
CA LEU A 107 -2.47 -5.17 -17.14
C LEU A 107 -2.83 -4.56 -18.50
N THR A 108 -3.61 -5.33 -19.25
CA THR A 108 -4.23 -4.92 -20.52
C THR A 108 -5.74 -4.76 -20.37
N TRP A 109 -6.40 -4.02 -21.26
CA TRP A 109 -7.85 -3.86 -21.23
C TRP A 109 -8.58 -5.18 -21.47
N GLU A 110 -8.00 -6.08 -22.27
CA GLU A 110 -8.49 -7.46 -22.41
C GLU A 110 -8.49 -8.23 -21.08
N GLU A 111 -7.37 -8.19 -20.36
CA GLU A 111 -7.26 -8.81 -19.03
C GLU A 111 -8.19 -8.17 -18.02
N VAL A 112 -8.29 -6.82 -18.00
CA VAL A 112 -9.21 -6.08 -17.12
C VAL A 112 -10.66 -6.54 -17.35
N ARG A 113 -11.12 -6.64 -18.61
CA ARG A 113 -12.47 -7.14 -18.93
C ARG A 113 -12.66 -8.58 -18.46
N ALA A 114 -11.68 -9.45 -18.67
CA ALA A 114 -11.73 -10.84 -18.23
C ALA A 114 -11.80 -10.95 -16.69
N MET A 115 -11.03 -10.15 -15.96
CA MET A 115 -11.05 -10.05 -14.50
C MET A 115 -12.39 -9.51 -13.98
N GLN A 116 -12.95 -8.49 -14.63
CA GLN A 116 -14.27 -7.96 -14.28
C GLN A 116 -15.36 -9.04 -14.42
N ALA A 117 -15.35 -9.81 -15.51
CA ALA A 117 -16.30 -10.89 -15.74
C ALA A 117 -16.22 -11.98 -14.65
N ARG A 118 -15.04 -12.22 -14.08
CA ARG A 118 -14.84 -13.16 -12.95
C ARG A 118 -15.37 -12.64 -11.61
N GLY A 119 -15.47 -11.32 -11.43
CA GLY A 119 -16.11 -10.68 -10.28
C GLY A 119 -15.32 -10.69 -8.96
N THR A 120 -14.12 -11.28 -8.94
CA THR A 120 -13.18 -11.24 -7.80
C THR A 120 -12.59 -9.85 -7.62
N LEU A 121 -12.28 -9.17 -8.73
CA LEU A 121 -11.64 -7.86 -8.74
C LEU A 121 -12.57 -6.79 -9.31
N ALA A 122 -12.69 -5.70 -8.58
CA ALA A 122 -13.22 -4.44 -9.07
C ALA A 122 -12.07 -3.54 -9.54
N PHE A 123 -12.39 -2.44 -10.24
CA PHE A 123 -11.37 -1.54 -10.78
C PHE A 123 -11.69 -0.08 -10.47
N GLY A 124 -10.64 0.63 -10.03
CA GLY A 124 -10.58 2.06 -9.82
C GLY A 124 -9.51 2.71 -10.71
N ILE A 125 -9.33 4.01 -10.56
CA ILE A 125 -8.38 4.80 -11.35
C ILE A 125 -7.23 5.31 -10.46
N HIS A 126 -6.01 5.20 -10.96
CA HIS A 126 -4.77 5.69 -10.34
C HIS A 126 -4.10 6.79 -11.18
N SER A 127 -4.92 7.75 -11.66
CA SER A 127 -4.58 8.74 -12.69
C SER A 127 -4.25 8.16 -14.08
N HIS A 128 -3.93 9.03 -15.05
CA HIS A 128 -3.44 8.60 -16.36
C HIS A 128 -1.91 8.52 -16.37
N SER A 129 -1.26 9.54 -15.80
CA SER A 129 0.19 9.74 -15.86
C SER A 129 0.97 9.19 -14.67
N HIS A 130 0.30 8.83 -13.58
CA HIS A 130 0.92 8.51 -12.29
C HIS A 130 1.84 9.65 -11.76
N SER A 131 1.50 10.90 -12.10
CA SER A 131 2.28 12.07 -11.71
C SER A 131 2.12 12.42 -10.23
N GLY A 132 3.19 12.86 -9.57
CA GLY A 132 3.11 13.47 -8.23
C GLY A 132 2.54 14.90 -8.23
N ASP A 133 2.31 15.50 -9.40
CA ASP A 133 1.70 16.82 -9.55
C ASP A 133 0.16 16.72 -9.55
N ALA A 134 -0.45 17.21 -8.48
CA ALA A 134 -1.89 17.18 -8.32
C ALA A 134 -2.65 18.04 -9.34
N ALA A 135 -2.06 19.13 -9.84
CA ALA A 135 -2.70 19.97 -10.86
C ALA A 135 -2.78 19.20 -12.19
N ARG A 136 -1.71 18.52 -12.57
CA ARG A 136 -1.71 17.61 -13.72
C ARG A 136 -2.74 16.50 -13.56
N GLN A 137 -2.75 15.82 -12.41
CA GLN A 137 -3.73 14.77 -12.17
C GLN A 137 -5.17 15.29 -12.30
N ALA A 138 -5.47 16.47 -11.75
CA ALA A 138 -6.81 17.06 -11.78
C ALA A 138 -7.34 17.24 -13.21
N LEU A 139 -6.47 17.57 -14.17
CA LEU A 139 -6.81 17.68 -15.60
C LEU A 139 -7.14 16.32 -16.24
N GLU A 140 -6.61 15.22 -15.70
CA GLU A 140 -6.74 13.86 -16.26
C GLU A 140 -7.94 13.09 -15.68
N VAL A 141 -8.46 13.47 -14.50
CA VAL A 141 -9.43 12.69 -13.70
C VAL A 141 -10.68 12.27 -14.48
N ALA A 142 -11.34 13.22 -15.15
CA ALA A 142 -12.58 12.96 -15.88
C ALA A 142 -12.35 12.08 -17.11
N GLU A 143 -11.25 12.34 -17.82
CA GLU A 143 -10.86 11.59 -19.02
C GLU A 143 -10.49 10.15 -18.69
N CYS A 144 -9.79 9.89 -17.58
CA CYS A 144 -9.50 8.53 -17.11
C CYS A 144 -10.78 7.71 -16.91
N ARG A 145 -11.81 8.34 -16.32
CA ARG A 145 -13.10 7.69 -16.05
C ARG A 145 -13.83 7.36 -17.36
N ARG A 146 -13.81 8.29 -18.31
CA ARG A 146 -14.40 8.10 -19.64
C ARG A 146 -13.68 6.99 -20.39
N LEU A 147 -12.34 7.03 -20.44
CA LEU A 147 -11.51 6.00 -21.07
C LEU A 147 -11.81 4.61 -20.48
N PHE A 148 -11.91 4.49 -19.16
CA PHE A 148 -12.26 3.22 -18.52
C PHE A 148 -13.62 2.69 -18.98
N LYS A 149 -14.64 3.56 -19.05
CA LYS A 149 -15.97 3.20 -19.55
C LYS A 149 -15.89 2.77 -21.01
N ASP A 150 -15.17 3.49 -21.85
CA ASP A 150 -15.05 3.19 -23.27
C ASP A 150 -14.33 1.85 -23.50
N LYS A 151 -13.31 1.53 -22.68
CA LYS A 151 -12.52 0.30 -22.81
C LYS A 151 -13.16 -0.94 -22.18
N THR A 152 -14.05 -0.77 -21.20
CA THR A 152 -14.62 -1.89 -20.43
C THR A 152 -16.14 -2.03 -20.54
N GLY A 153 -16.83 -0.97 -20.98
CA GLY A 153 -18.29 -0.88 -20.90
C GLY A 153 -18.84 -0.64 -19.48
N ALA A 154 -17.98 -0.62 -18.45
CA ALA A 154 -18.38 -0.48 -17.06
C ALA A 154 -18.05 0.92 -16.49
N GLU A 155 -18.86 1.36 -15.53
CA GLU A 155 -18.59 2.60 -14.79
C GLU A 155 -17.65 2.30 -13.61
N THR A 156 -16.56 3.07 -13.50
CA THR A 156 -15.77 3.12 -12.26
C THR A 156 -16.17 4.32 -11.39
N ARG A 157 -16.08 4.14 -10.07
CA ARG A 157 -16.48 5.10 -9.04
C ARG A 157 -15.44 5.25 -7.94
N HIS A 158 -14.24 4.72 -8.14
CA HIS A 158 -13.19 4.67 -7.13
C HIS A 158 -11.90 5.26 -7.68
N TYR A 159 -11.30 6.19 -6.95
CA TYR A 159 -10.00 6.79 -7.28
C TYR A 159 -8.95 6.41 -6.23
N GLY A 160 -7.70 6.27 -6.61
CA GLY A 160 -6.56 6.17 -5.70
C GLY A 160 -5.60 7.28 -6.06
N TYR A 161 -5.21 8.11 -5.10
CA TYR A 161 -4.24 9.19 -5.38
C TYR A 161 -2.83 8.60 -5.47
N PRO A 162 -2.11 8.74 -6.61
CA PRO A 162 -0.68 8.48 -6.69
C PRO A 162 0.05 9.11 -5.50
N TYR A 163 0.87 8.31 -4.82
CA TYR A 163 1.63 8.71 -3.63
C TYR A 163 0.78 9.21 -2.44
N GLY A 164 -0.55 9.04 -2.48
CA GLY A 164 -1.47 9.45 -1.42
C GLY A 164 -1.74 10.95 -1.33
N ALA A 165 -1.24 11.78 -2.27
CA ALA A 165 -1.39 13.23 -2.23
C ALA A 165 -2.81 13.66 -2.64
N ALA A 166 -3.57 14.26 -1.72
CA ALA A 166 -4.96 14.66 -1.93
C ALA A 166 -5.22 16.14 -1.57
N PRO A 167 -4.58 17.11 -2.26
CA PRO A 167 -4.91 18.52 -2.06
C PRO A 167 -6.33 18.82 -2.57
N ASP A 168 -6.95 19.87 -2.04
CA ASP A 168 -8.38 20.17 -2.27
C ASP A 168 -8.74 20.33 -3.74
N LEU A 169 -7.85 20.91 -4.56
CA LEU A 169 -8.03 21.02 -6.01
C LEU A 169 -8.31 19.64 -6.66
N LEU A 170 -7.47 18.65 -6.33
CA LEU A 170 -7.56 17.31 -6.90
C LEU A 170 -8.75 16.54 -6.31
N VAL A 171 -9.03 16.73 -5.02
CA VAL A 171 -10.23 16.15 -4.40
C VAL A 171 -11.51 16.69 -5.04
N GLN A 172 -11.56 17.99 -5.34
CA GLN A 172 -12.70 18.60 -6.02
C GLN A 172 -12.85 18.05 -7.45
N ALA A 173 -11.76 17.92 -8.22
CA ALA A 173 -11.80 17.31 -9.54
C ALA A 173 -12.32 15.85 -9.51
N VAL A 174 -11.92 15.06 -8.50
CA VAL A 174 -12.43 13.69 -8.29
C VAL A 174 -13.91 13.67 -7.93
N ARG A 175 -14.38 14.62 -7.10
CA ARG A 175 -15.81 14.78 -6.79
C ARG A 175 -16.61 15.13 -8.04
N ASP A 176 -16.18 16.14 -8.78
CA ASP A 176 -16.89 16.67 -9.95
C ASP A 176 -16.95 15.67 -11.10
N ALA A 177 -15.94 14.81 -11.24
CA ALA A 177 -15.94 13.72 -12.22
C ALA A 177 -16.87 12.54 -11.86
N GLY A 178 -17.52 12.57 -10.69
CA GLY A 178 -18.53 11.58 -10.28
C GLY A 178 -17.97 10.32 -9.62
N TYR A 179 -16.74 10.35 -9.09
CA TYR A 179 -16.25 9.29 -8.21
C TYR A 179 -16.99 9.35 -6.86
N LEU A 180 -17.12 8.20 -6.19
CA LEU A 180 -17.78 8.08 -4.88
C LEU A 180 -16.80 7.91 -3.73
N THR A 181 -15.62 7.35 -4.01
CA THR A 181 -14.59 7.16 -2.99
C THR A 181 -13.21 7.43 -3.55
N ALA A 182 -12.30 7.91 -2.71
CA ALA A 182 -10.90 8.03 -3.05
C ALA A 182 -9.95 7.65 -1.90
N MET A 183 -8.80 7.07 -2.25
CA MET A 183 -7.86 6.46 -1.32
C MET A 183 -6.57 7.28 -1.17
N VAL A 184 -6.10 7.44 0.07
CA VAL A 184 -4.81 8.06 0.43
C VAL A 184 -3.86 7.05 1.10
N CYS A 185 -2.61 7.44 1.32
CA CYS A 185 -1.55 6.61 1.91
C CYS A 185 -1.10 7.23 3.24
N GLU A 186 -1.82 6.93 4.32
CA GLU A 186 -1.59 7.51 5.67
C GLU A 186 -1.30 6.44 6.75
N ASP A 187 -1.18 5.17 6.36
CA ASP A 187 -0.86 4.02 7.23
C ASP A 187 -1.70 3.94 8.52
N ARG A 188 -3.01 4.22 8.36
CA ARG A 188 -3.99 4.13 9.45
C ARG A 188 -5.27 3.44 9.01
N LEU A 189 -6.01 2.94 10.00
CA LEU A 189 -7.35 2.38 9.79
C LEU A 189 -8.36 3.48 9.49
N PHE A 190 -9.31 3.17 8.61
CA PHE A 190 -10.47 4.03 8.35
C PHE A 190 -11.56 3.79 9.40
N THR A 191 -12.09 4.87 9.97
CA THR A 191 -13.24 4.83 10.88
C THR A 191 -14.49 5.26 10.10
N PRO A 192 -15.45 4.36 9.83
CA PRO A 192 -16.68 4.73 9.15
C PRO A 192 -17.59 5.56 10.06
N GLY A 193 -18.28 6.54 9.48
CA GLY A 193 -19.23 7.40 10.19
C GLY A 193 -19.90 8.41 9.27
N PRO A 194 -20.93 9.13 9.74
CA PRO A 194 -21.67 10.13 8.94
C PRO A 194 -20.77 11.23 8.35
N ASP A 195 -19.72 11.61 9.09
CA ASP A 195 -18.79 12.68 8.72
C ASP A 195 -17.48 12.16 8.11
N ALA A 196 -17.41 10.87 7.78
CA ALA A 196 -16.19 10.29 7.24
C ALA A 196 -15.91 10.82 5.82
N ASP A 197 -14.70 11.32 5.59
CA ASP A 197 -14.28 11.79 4.26
C ASP A 197 -14.02 10.60 3.33
N LEU A 198 -15.04 10.23 2.56
CA LEU A 198 -14.94 9.16 1.57
C LEU A 198 -14.00 9.49 0.40
N PHE A 199 -13.55 10.74 0.27
CA PHE A 199 -12.55 11.14 -0.70
C PHE A 199 -11.13 11.16 -0.13
N ARG A 200 -10.95 10.76 1.14
CA ARG A 200 -9.63 10.58 1.77
C ARG A 200 -9.63 9.36 2.68
N ILE A 201 -9.96 8.21 2.12
CA ILE A 201 -9.96 6.94 2.87
C ILE A 201 -8.49 6.51 3.05
N PRO A 202 -7.99 6.46 4.29
CA PRO A 202 -6.64 6.00 4.58
C PRO A 202 -6.54 4.49 4.36
N ARG A 203 -5.33 4.04 4.03
CA ARG A 203 -4.99 2.64 3.86
C ARG A 203 -3.75 2.32 4.67
N VAL A 204 -3.63 1.05 5.06
CA VAL A 204 -2.40 0.48 5.61
C VAL A 204 -1.57 -0.05 4.45
N SER A 205 -0.38 0.49 4.24
CA SER A 205 0.58 -0.01 3.25
C SER A 205 1.08 -1.39 3.63
N ILE A 206 1.20 -2.28 2.65
CA ILE A 206 1.79 -3.59 2.85
C ILE A 206 3.12 -3.63 2.12
N TYR A 207 4.16 -3.84 2.91
CA TYR A 207 5.52 -3.96 2.43
C TYR A 207 5.95 -5.43 2.37
N GLY A 208 6.88 -5.71 1.47
CA GLY A 208 7.55 -6.99 1.36
C GLY A 208 9.02 -6.76 1.02
N GLY A 209 9.56 -7.58 0.11
CA GLY A 209 10.96 -7.51 -0.28
C GLY A 209 11.94 -7.65 0.88
N ARG A 210 13.21 -7.56 0.56
CA ARG A 210 14.24 -7.31 1.58
C ARG A 210 14.38 -5.81 1.79
N HIS A 211 14.26 -5.38 3.03
CA HIS A 211 14.53 -4.00 3.41
C HIS A 211 16.02 -3.82 3.70
N GLU A 212 16.62 -2.80 3.09
CA GLU A 212 18.02 -2.41 3.34
C GLU A 212 18.05 -1.10 4.11
N PHE A 213 18.91 -1.04 5.12
CA PHE A 213 19.04 0.12 5.98
C PHE A 213 20.46 0.66 5.94
N ALA A 214 20.59 1.96 5.70
CA ALA A 214 21.82 2.68 5.96
C ALA A 214 21.81 3.16 7.42
N VAL A 215 22.91 2.92 8.13
CA VAL A 215 23.10 3.39 9.51
C VAL A 215 24.31 4.32 9.54
N ALA A 216 24.08 5.57 9.93
CA ALA A 216 25.12 6.58 10.03
C ALA A 216 25.36 6.92 11.52
N PRO A 217 26.51 6.56 12.10
CA PRO A 217 26.81 6.89 13.49
C PRO A 217 27.01 8.40 13.67
N ARG A 218 26.54 8.92 14.81
CA ARG A 218 26.77 10.29 15.27
C ARG A 218 27.87 10.31 16.33
N PRO A 219 28.47 11.49 16.61
CA PRO A 219 29.40 11.66 17.71
C PRO A 219 28.84 11.13 19.03
N ARG A 220 29.70 10.48 19.81
CA ARG A 220 29.34 9.90 21.11
C ARG A 220 28.85 11.01 22.07
N ALA A 221 27.73 10.77 22.73
CA ALA A 221 27.18 11.68 23.73
C ALA A 221 28.03 11.69 25.02
N ALA A 222 27.88 12.75 25.83
CA ALA A 222 28.65 12.94 27.06
C ALA A 222 28.44 11.81 28.10
N ASP A 223 27.30 11.12 28.05
CA ASP A 223 27.00 9.94 28.88
C ASP A 223 27.53 8.62 28.31
N GLY A 224 28.35 8.69 27.26
CA GLY A 224 28.95 7.53 26.61
C GLY A 224 28.02 6.79 25.64
N SER A 225 26.77 7.24 25.45
CA SER A 225 25.87 6.64 24.46
C SER A 225 26.23 7.03 23.02
N VAL A 226 25.92 6.15 22.07
CA VAL A 226 26.09 6.44 20.63
C VAL A 226 24.72 6.58 20.00
N LEU A 227 24.51 7.68 19.28
CA LEU A 227 23.33 7.88 18.45
C LEU A 227 23.67 7.49 17.01
N ALA A 228 22.73 6.89 16.30
CA ALA A 228 22.86 6.64 14.87
C ALA A 228 21.56 7.03 14.15
N ASP A 229 21.71 7.65 12.98
CA ASP A 229 20.60 7.85 12.06
C ASP A 229 20.41 6.58 11.24
N VAL A 230 19.18 6.10 11.15
CA VAL A 230 18.81 4.92 10.36
C VAL A 230 17.90 5.37 9.24
N GLN A 231 18.20 4.94 8.03
CA GLN A 231 17.42 5.22 6.84
C GLN A 231 17.09 3.91 6.13
N ASN A 232 15.80 3.64 5.87
CA ASN A 232 15.40 2.61 4.92
C ASN A 232 15.67 3.10 3.49
N LEU A 233 16.47 2.34 2.73
CA LEU A 233 16.87 2.70 1.36
C LEU A 233 15.81 2.34 0.30
N GLY A 234 14.86 1.47 0.63
CA GLY A 234 13.82 1.03 -0.29
C GLY A 234 12.56 1.89 -0.29
N LEU A 235 12.35 2.75 0.73
CA LEU A 235 11.13 3.54 0.87
C LEU A 235 11.30 4.97 0.33
N PRO A 236 10.28 5.52 -0.38
CA PRO A 236 10.33 6.86 -0.96
C PRO A 236 10.37 7.97 0.09
N LEU A 237 9.85 7.70 1.29
CA LEU A 237 10.14 8.48 2.48
C LEU A 237 11.08 7.64 3.36
N PRO A 238 12.31 8.09 3.63
CA PRO A 238 13.20 7.36 4.50
C PRO A 238 12.51 7.26 5.86
N VAL A 239 12.35 6.03 6.36
CA VAL A 239 12.04 5.85 7.77
C VAL A 239 13.26 6.32 8.54
N LEU A 240 13.20 7.56 9.02
CA LEU A 240 14.26 8.21 9.79
C LEU A 240 14.09 7.83 11.25
N GLY A 241 14.76 6.75 11.63
CA GLY A 241 14.89 6.32 13.01
C GLY A 241 16.16 6.88 13.64
N ARG A 242 16.11 7.24 14.92
CA ARG A 242 17.34 7.39 15.70
C ARG A 242 17.50 6.16 16.58
N LEU A 243 18.67 5.52 16.55
CA LEU A 243 19.01 4.46 17.48
C LEU A 243 19.95 5.01 18.56
N ARG A 244 19.73 4.62 19.82
CA ARG A 244 20.64 4.92 20.94
C ARG A 244 21.22 3.63 21.53
N HIS A 245 22.55 3.51 21.52
CA HIS A 245 23.27 2.42 22.18
C HIS A 245 23.70 2.84 23.59
N THR A 246 23.38 2.02 24.60
CA THR A 246 23.81 2.24 25.99
C THR A 246 24.87 1.23 26.41
N PRO A 247 25.97 1.67 27.07
CA PRO A 247 27.07 0.78 27.46
C PRO A 247 26.68 -0.36 28.44
N SER A 248 25.63 -0.17 29.24
CA SER A 248 25.28 -1.08 30.34
C SER A 248 24.34 -2.23 29.97
N GLY A 249 23.95 -2.38 28.70
CA GLY A 249 22.95 -3.39 28.35
C GLY A 249 22.89 -3.89 26.91
N GLN A 250 23.87 -3.59 26.03
CA GLN A 250 23.86 -3.99 24.61
C GLN A 250 22.51 -3.75 23.90
N THR A 251 21.78 -2.72 24.31
CA THR A 251 20.41 -2.49 23.85
C THR A 251 20.39 -1.25 22.99
N TRP A 252 19.78 -1.38 21.81
CA TRP A 252 19.48 -0.27 20.91
C TRP A 252 18.02 0.13 21.08
N THR A 253 17.79 1.40 21.39
CA THR A 253 16.44 1.96 21.52
C THR A 253 16.12 2.80 20.31
N PHE A 254 15.00 2.51 19.64
CA PHE A 254 14.46 3.35 18.58
C PHE A 254 13.81 4.59 19.19
N ILE A 255 14.31 5.75 18.81
CA ILE A 255 13.79 7.07 19.13
C ILE A 255 13.04 7.53 17.88
N PRO A 256 11.70 7.57 17.90
CA PRO A 256 10.92 8.04 16.77
C PRO A 256 11.36 9.46 16.34
N GLY A 257 11.58 9.64 15.03
CA GLY A 257 11.60 10.96 14.39
C GLY A 257 10.18 11.41 14.04
N GLU A 258 10.02 12.62 13.49
CA GLU A 258 8.73 13.29 13.24
C GLU A 258 7.73 12.54 12.33
N ARG A 259 8.09 11.39 11.74
CA ARG A 259 7.14 10.48 11.09
C ARG A 259 7.53 9.02 11.25
N LEU A 260 6.99 8.39 12.29
CA LEU A 260 6.22 7.15 12.31
C LEU A 260 5.56 7.05 13.69
N GLY A 261 4.31 6.62 13.74
CA GLY A 261 3.40 6.72 14.90
C GLY A 261 3.98 6.32 16.26
N TYR A 262 3.48 6.99 17.29
CA TYR A 262 4.07 7.12 18.62
C TYR A 262 4.13 5.82 19.46
N ALA A 263 5.36 5.37 19.75
CA ALA A 263 5.92 4.98 21.06
C ALA A 263 7.37 4.49 20.84
N PRO A 264 8.36 4.81 21.71
CA PRO A 264 9.71 4.24 21.61
C PRO A 264 9.66 2.71 21.69
N GLN A 265 10.28 2.02 20.73
CA GLN A 265 10.38 0.56 20.71
C GLN A 265 11.80 0.14 21.10
N THR A 266 11.91 -0.88 21.96
CA THR A 266 13.19 -1.46 22.38
C THR A 266 13.50 -2.68 21.54
N TRP A 267 14.68 -2.71 20.93
CA TRP A 267 15.12 -3.81 20.08
C TRP A 267 16.32 -4.50 20.71
N ARG A 268 16.29 -5.83 20.74
CA ARG A 268 17.46 -6.64 21.06
C ARG A 268 17.99 -7.23 19.77
N TRP A 269 19.23 -6.91 19.45
CA TRP A 269 19.94 -7.53 18.34
C TRP A 269 20.00 -9.05 18.61
N PRO A 270 19.79 -9.92 17.60
CA PRO A 270 19.90 -11.38 17.77
C PRO A 270 21.35 -11.87 18.04
N GLY A 271 22.26 -11.00 18.47
CA GLY A 271 23.66 -11.30 18.77
C GLY A 271 24.42 -10.09 19.33
N VAL A 272 25.76 -10.09 19.24
CA VAL A 272 26.57 -8.90 19.54
C VAL A 272 26.39 -7.87 18.41
N PRO A 273 26.00 -6.62 18.70
CA PRO A 273 25.87 -5.61 17.65
C PRO A 273 27.24 -5.37 16.99
N PRO A 274 27.33 -5.24 15.66
CA PRO A 274 28.60 -4.97 15.02
C PRO A 274 29.15 -3.62 15.53
N PRO A 275 30.48 -3.49 15.71
CA PRO A 275 31.10 -2.17 15.87
C PRO A 275 30.69 -1.32 14.66
N LEU A 276 30.24 -0.09 14.92
CA LEU A 276 29.63 0.82 13.93
C LEU A 276 30.59 1.29 12.82
N ASP A 277 31.76 0.65 12.71
CA ASP A 277 32.86 1.12 11.90
C ASP A 277 32.94 0.47 10.51
N ASP A 278 32.08 -0.49 10.10
CA ASP A 278 31.89 -0.87 8.67
C ASP A 278 30.83 -1.98 8.35
N ALA A 279 29.82 -2.21 9.19
CA ALA A 279 28.83 -3.29 8.93
C ALA A 279 27.46 -2.78 8.45
N ALA A 280 26.94 -3.37 7.37
CA ALA A 280 25.53 -3.25 7.00
C ALA A 280 24.64 -3.89 8.08
N LEU A 281 23.76 -3.11 8.70
CA LEU A 281 22.80 -3.60 9.70
C LEU A 281 21.47 -3.95 9.04
N GLN A 282 20.98 -5.15 9.30
CA GLN A 282 19.60 -5.54 8.99
C GLN A 282 18.71 -5.06 10.14
N VAL A 283 17.81 -4.12 9.87
CA VAL A 283 16.82 -3.60 10.82
C VAL A 283 15.45 -4.12 10.38
N GLU A 284 14.63 -4.60 11.29
CA GLU A 284 13.21 -4.81 11.01
C GLU A 284 12.44 -3.63 11.63
N ILE A 285 11.26 -3.28 11.11
CA ILE A 285 10.43 -2.20 11.67
C ILE A 285 9.00 -2.72 11.78
N TRP A 286 8.42 -2.63 12.98
CA TRP A 286 7.03 -3.00 13.26
C TRP A 286 6.15 -1.76 13.35
N GLU A 287 4.98 -1.78 12.70
CA GLU A 287 3.99 -0.70 12.78
C GLU A 287 2.86 -0.93 13.79
N GLN A 288 2.23 0.18 14.18
CA GLN A 288 1.33 0.42 15.31
C GLN A 288 0.09 -0.49 15.42
N ASN A 289 -0.23 -1.28 14.39
CA ASN A 289 -1.46 -2.07 14.32
C ASN A 289 -1.25 -3.59 14.47
N GLY A 290 -0.02 -4.07 14.69
CA GLY A 290 0.26 -5.50 14.90
C GLY A 290 -0.16 -6.41 13.73
N LEU A 291 -0.44 -5.82 12.57
CA LEU A 291 -0.67 -6.51 11.32
C LEU A 291 0.70 -6.70 10.68
N PHE A 292 1.12 -7.97 10.67
CA PHE A 292 2.29 -8.57 10.05
C PHE A 292 3.45 -8.89 10.99
N ARG A 293 3.36 -10.12 11.49
CA ARG A 293 4.45 -10.98 11.96
C ARG A 293 5.19 -11.56 10.76
N TYR A 294 6.53 -11.53 10.81
CA TYR A 294 7.33 -12.56 10.20
C TYR A 294 8.26 -13.20 11.23
N HIS A 295 8.17 -14.53 11.31
CA HIS A 295 9.13 -15.50 11.85
C HIS A 295 9.05 -16.70 10.87
N PRO A 296 10.13 -17.45 10.61
CA PRO A 296 11.30 -17.66 11.45
C PRO A 296 12.56 -16.88 11.04
#